data_AF-A0A519SLP3-F1
#
_entry.id   AF-A0A519SLP3-F1
#
_cell.length_a   1.000
_cell.length_b   1.000
_cell.length_c   1.000
_cell.angle_alpha   90.00
_cell.angle_beta   90.00
_cell.angle_gamma   90.00
#
_symmetry.space_group_name_H-M   'P 1'
#
loop_
_entity.id
_entity.type
_entity.pdbx_description
1 polymer ?
#
loop_
_entity_poly.entity_id
_entity_poly.type
_entity_poly.pdbx_seq_one_letter_code
_entity_poly.pdbx_strand_id
1 'polypeptide(L)'
;MVLQRDTPVPVWGWAAPGEQVAVAFRGKTYSATPTASGKWQVALPATPAGGPYTMTITGQNTLTIQDILVGDVWLASGQSNMELPLRDKNAPALGAYPMIVNAEQEVADANFPQIRQFTVKKAVAYQPQTEPEGYGWQVCSPNTAGSFSAVGYFFARGLYQRYQVPIGLLSSPWGGTPAEAWVSAEALRQLPDFQDKVANLVAPAAPEKDAQNTATVLYNGMIAPLLPVALKGVIWYQGESNVGRAAQYRTLFPALIRDWRQRFGQPEMPFLFVQLANFTKARQEPAESAWAELREAQTQALALPRTGMAVAIDIGEGADIHPSDKQDVGYRLALVARQVAYGDKRVVAAGPTFQSMTVRGSQVRVKFANVGSGLVLKTGNTTLSGFAVAGADHKFHWAAATLAGSDVVLTCAAVPAPVAVRYDWADNPNGNLYNRESLPAAPFRTDQWVADAVGKP
;
A
#
# COMPACT_ATOMS: atom_id res chain seq x y z
N MET A 1 -8.33 -0.24 22.07
CA MET A 1 -8.71 -0.23 20.63
C MET A 1 -8.71 1.21 20.09
N VAL A 2 -8.87 1.39 18.78
CA VAL A 2 -9.06 2.73 18.16
C VAL A 2 -10.31 2.72 17.28
N LEU A 3 -11.19 3.69 17.45
CA LEU A 3 -12.37 3.94 16.61
C LEU A 3 -12.11 5.12 15.68
N GLN A 4 -12.67 5.09 14.46
CA GLN A 4 -12.51 6.19 13.50
C GLN A 4 -13.22 7.46 13.98
N ARG A 5 -12.50 8.59 13.96
CA ARG A 5 -13.04 9.92 14.30
C ARG A 5 -13.83 10.52 13.14
N ASP A 6 -14.62 11.55 13.47
CA ASP A 6 -15.25 12.48 12.53
C ASP A 6 -16.19 11.82 11.49
N THR A 7 -16.62 10.59 11.74
CA THR A 7 -17.60 9.85 10.95
C THR A 7 -18.44 8.96 11.87
N PRO A 8 -19.69 8.62 11.52
CA PRO A 8 -20.44 7.61 12.26
C PRO A 8 -19.69 6.28 12.30
N VAL A 9 -19.59 5.68 13.49
CA VAL A 9 -18.87 4.41 13.71
C VAL A 9 -19.87 3.33 14.10
N PRO A 10 -19.93 2.22 13.37
CA PRO A 10 -20.77 1.11 13.79
C PRO A 10 -20.15 0.36 14.96
N VAL A 11 -21.00 -0.07 15.88
CA VAL A 11 -20.71 -1.10 16.88
C VAL A 11 -21.70 -2.21 16.61
N TRP A 12 -21.21 -3.43 16.43
CA TRP A 12 -22.02 -4.57 16.03
C TRP A 12 -21.62 -5.81 16.83
N GLY A 13 -22.48 -6.81 16.78
CA GLY A 13 -22.22 -8.09 17.40
C GLY A 13 -23.38 -9.06 17.21
N TRP A 14 -23.40 -10.07 18.08
CA TRP A 14 -24.43 -11.09 18.12
C TRP A 14 -25.05 -11.18 19.51
N ALA A 15 -26.34 -11.48 19.56
CA ALA A 15 -27.13 -11.71 20.77
C ALA A 15 -28.37 -12.53 20.41
N ALA A 16 -29.13 -13.02 21.41
CA ALA A 16 -30.30 -13.84 21.14
C ALA A 16 -31.37 -13.05 20.35
N PRO A 17 -32.08 -13.66 19.38
CA PRO A 17 -33.15 -12.96 18.67
C PRO A 17 -34.19 -12.36 19.63
N GLY A 18 -34.53 -11.09 19.43
CA GLY A 18 -35.49 -10.37 20.28
C GLY A 18 -34.92 -9.81 21.61
N GLU A 19 -33.65 -10.10 21.93
CA GLU A 19 -32.95 -9.48 23.06
C GLU A 19 -32.85 -7.95 22.87
N GLN A 20 -32.87 -7.18 23.96
CA GLN A 20 -32.58 -5.75 23.89
C GLN A 20 -31.12 -5.51 24.22
N VAL A 21 -30.34 -5.05 23.23
CA VAL A 21 -28.93 -4.70 23.41
C VAL A 21 -28.83 -3.19 23.56
N ALA A 22 -28.14 -2.72 24.59
CA ALA A 22 -27.83 -1.33 24.85
C ALA A 22 -26.31 -1.11 24.86
N VAL A 23 -25.85 -0.11 24.12
CA VAL A 23 -24.46 0.32 24.04
C VAL A 23 -24.34 1.69 24.68
N ALA A 24 -23.67 1.78 25.83
CA ALA A 24 -23.35 3.02 26.50
C ALA A 24 -21.94 3.48 26.10
N PHE A 25 -21.83 4.68 25.53
CA PHE A 25 -20.56 5.29 25.13
C PHE A 25 -20.63 6.81 25.28
N ARG A 26 -19.63 7.40 25.96
CA ARG A 26 -19.52 8.85 26.21
C ARG A 26 -20.80 9.48 26.78
N GLY A 27 -21.39 8.84 27.79
CA GLY A 27 -22.58 9.34 28.49
C GLY A 27 -23.89 9.26 27.70
N LYS A 28 -23.88 8.59 26.54
CA LYS A 28 -25.08 8.31 25.73
C LYS A 28 -25.30 6.81 25.61
N THR A 29 -26.56 6.41 25.51
CA THR A 29 -26.97 5.03 25.30
C THR A 29 -27.65 4.89 23.94
N TYR A 30 -27.26 3.86 23.20
CA TYR A 30 -27.81 3.48 21.90
C TYR A 30 -28.37 2.07 22.03
N SER A 31 -29.50 1.77 21.40
CA SER A 31 -30.12 0.45 21.50
C SER A 31 -30.30 -0.20 20.14
N ALA A 32 -30.21 -1.52 20.11
CA ALA A 32 -30.52 -2.35 18.95
C ALA A 32 -31.22 -3.62 19.41
N THR A 33 -32.07 -4.14 18.53
CA THR A 33 -32.66 -5.47 18.70
C THR A 33 -32.01 -6.40 17.67
N PRO A 34 -31.42 -7.54 18.08
CA PRO A 34 -30.86 -8.50 17.17
C PRO A 34 -31.90 -9.03 16.18
N THR A 35 -31.47 -9.23 14.94
CA THR A 35 -32.27 -9.84 13.89
C THR A 35 -32.58 -11.31 14.21
N ALA A 36 -33.37 -11.97 13.36
CA ALA A 36 -33.60 -13.43 13.46
C ALA A 36 -32.31 -14.26 13.37
N SER A 37 -31.25 -13.74 12.74
CA SER A 37 -29.92 -14.36 12.70
C SER A 37 -29.01 -13.96 13.87
N GLY A 38 -29.56 -13.25 14.87
CA GLY A 38 -28.87 -12.82 16.07
C GLY A 38 -27.96 -11.60 15.87
N LYS A 39 -27.88 -11.02 14.68
CA LYS A 39 -27.00 -9.86 14.41
C LYS A 39 -27.63 -8.57 14.90
N TRP A 40 -26.85 -7.71 15.54
CA TRP A 40 -27.26 -6.36 15.90
C TRP A 40 -26.18 -5.34 15.56
N GLN A 41 -26.59 -4.09 15.35
CA GLN A 41 -25.68 -2.98 15.12
C GLN A 41 -26.30 -1.67 15.62
N VAL A 42 -25.47 -0.81 16.21
CA VAL A 42 -25.78 0.60 16.47
C VAL A 42 -24.75 1.48 15.75
N ALA A 43 -25.13 2.70 15.39
CA ALA A 43 -24.20 3.70 14.87
C ALA A 43 -23.91 4.74 15.97
N LEU A 44 -22.66 4.80 16.41
CA LEU A 44 -22.17 5.91 17.23
C LEU A 44 -22.05 7.15 16.35
N PRO A 45 -22.43 8.34 16.83
CA PRO A 45 -22.27 9.57 16.07
C PRO A 45 -20.79 9.92 15.85
N ALA A 46 -20.52 10.71 14.81
CA ALA A 46 -19.21 11.28 14.57
C ALA A 46 -18.64 11.93 15.83
N THR A 47 -17.45 11.50 16.21
CA THR A 47 -16.79 11.92 17.45
C THR A 47 -15.39 12.44 17.13
N PRO A 48 -14.98 13.61 17.66
CA PRO A 48 -13.62 14.11 17.53
C PRO A 48 -12.59 13.17 18.16
N ALA A 49 -11.33 13.34 17.79
CA ALA A 49 -10.23 12.57 18.39
C ALA A 49 -10.18 12.74 19.92
N GLY A 50 -9.83 11.67 20.65
CA GLY A 50 -9.71 11.69 22.11
C GLY A 50 -9.72 10.31 22.76
N GLY A 51 -9.90 10.30 24.08
CA GLY A 51 -9.86 9.10 24.91
C GLY A 51 -8.73 9.16 25.96
N PRO A 52 -8.51 8.08 26.72
CA PRO A 52 -9.25 6.81 26.66
C PRO A 52 -10.70 6.94 27.16
N TYR A 53 -11.60 6.23 26.50
CA TYR A 53 -13.01 6.10 26.89
C TYR A 53 -13.34 4.66 27.28
N THR A 54 -14.51 4.49 27.90
CA THR A 54 -15.10 3.18 28.20
C THR A 54 -16.41 3.03 27.44
N MET A 55 -16.65 1.84 26.89
CA MET A 55 -17.92 1.41 26.31
C MET A 55 -18.46 0.24 27.11
N THR A 56 -19.75 0.28 27.44
CA THR A 56 -20.44 -0.84 28.07
C THR A 56 -21.55 -1.31 27.15
N ILE A 57 -21.61 -2.61 26.88
CA ILE A 57 -22.62 -3.27 26.06
C ILE A 57 -23.41 -4.17 27.01
N THR A 58 -24.72 -3.93 27.12
CA THR A 58 -25.62 -4.64 28.03
C THR A 58 -26.73 -5.31 27.25
N GLY A 59 -26.89 -6.61 27.44
CA GLY A 59 -28.03 -7.41 27.04
C GLY A 59 -28.37 -8.37 28.18
N GLN A 60 -28.46 -9.68 27.91
CA GLN A 60 -28.54 -10.71 28.94
C GLN A 60 -27.23 -10.83 29.74
N ASN A 61 -26.10 -10.48 29.13
CA ASN A 61 -24.81 -10.31 29.77
C ASN A 61 -24.33 -8.85 29.62
N THR A 62 -23.26 -8.49 30.32
CA THR A 62 -22.62 -7.17 30.19
C THR A 62 -21.16 -7.33 29.78
N LEU A 63 -20.77 -6.64 28.72
CA LEU A 63 -19.38 -6.50 28.27
C LEU A 63 -18.93 -5.07 28.54
N THR A 64 -17.76 -4.90 29.17
CA THR A 64 -17.14 -3.59 29.33
C THR A 64 -15.83 -3.56 28.56
N ILE A 65 -15.71 -2.63 27.63
CA ILE A 65 -14.49 -2.40 26.87
C ILE A 65 -13.88 -1.08 27.31
N GLN A 66 -12.69 -1.17 27.88
CA GLN A 66 -11.94 -0.02 28.39
C GLN A 66 -10.88 0.42 27.39
N ASP A 67 -10.28 1.57 27.66
CA ASP A 67 -9.12 2.05 26.92
C ASP A 67 -9.40 2.20 25.40
N ILE A 68 -10.52 2.86 25.07
CA ILE A 68 -10.94 3.15 23.70
C ILE A 68 -10.42 4.53 23.29
N LEU A 69 -9.60 4.58 22.24
CA LEU A 69 -9.22 5.83 21.60
C LEU A 69 -10.15 6.12 20.43
N VAL A 70 -10.38 7.40 20.14
CA VAL A 70 -11.01 7.87 18.90
C VAL A 70 -9.95 8.60 18.10
N GLY A 71 -9.70 8.18 16.85
CA GLY A 71 -8.55 8.59 16.05
C GLY A 71 -8.70 8.24 14.57
N ASP A 72 -7.59 8.18 13.83
CA ASP A 72 -7.58 7.78 12.42
C ASP A 72 -7.23 6.28 12.30
N VAL A 73 -8.13 5.48 11.73
CA VAL A 73 -8.00 4.03 11.57
C VAL A 73 -7.65 3.69 10.12
N TRP A 74 -6.53 3.00 9.92
CA TRP A 74 -6.02 2.63 8.61
C TRP A 74 -5.96 1.11 8.45
N LEU A 75 -6.41 0.61 7.30
CA LEU A 75 -6.21 -0.79 6.92
C LEU A 75 -4.87 -0.93 6.19
N ALA A 76 -3.95 -1.72 6.77
CA ALA A 76 -2.65 -2.04 6.19
C ALA A 76 -2.69 -3.45 5.61
N SER A 77 -2.61 -3.59 4.29
CA SER A 77 -2.76 -4.89 3.61
C SER A 77 -1.82 -5.02 2.40
N GLY A 78 -1.81 -6.20 1.80
CA GLY A 78 -0.90 -6.57 0.72
C GLY A 78 -0.16 -7.86 1.07
N GLN A 79 1.12 -7.90 0.74
CA GLN A 79 1.96 -9.10 0.92
C GLN A 79 3.14 -8.87 1.87
N SER A 80 4.24 -9.59 1.67
CA SER A 80 5.34 -9.74 2.62
C SER A 80 5.95 -8.40 3.02
N ASN A 81 6.14 -7.46 2.09
CA ASN A 81 6.68 -6.14 2.41
C ASN A 81 5.78 -5.28 3.31
N MET A 82 4.45 -5.50 3.31
CA MET A 82 3.55 -4.94 4.32
C MET A 82 3.52 -5.79 5.60
N GLU A 83 3.69 -7.10 5.48
CA GLU A 83 3.63 -8.04 6.62
C GLU A 83 4.84 -7.94 7.56
N LEU A 84 6.04 -7.76 7.00
CA LEU A 84 7.28 -7.92 7.74
C LEU A 84 7.30 -7.10 9.03
N PRO A 85 7.65 -7.73 10.16
CA PRO A 85 7.60 -7.10 11.46
C PRO A 85 8.72 -6.07 11.63
N LEU A 86 8.52 -5.09 12.51
CA LEU A 86 9.58 -4.14 12.90
C LEU A 86 10.81 -4.87 13.48
N ARG A 87 10.57 -5.98 14.19
CA ARG A 87 11.60 -6.91 14.65
C ARG A 87 11.06 -8.34 14.65
N ASP A 88 11.66 -9.21 13.87
CA ASP A 88 11.38 -10.65 13.94
C ASP A 88 12.03 -11.24 15.20
N LYS A 89 11.21 -11.81 16.09
CA LYS A 89 11.66 -12.45 17.33
C LYS A 89 12.37 -13.79 17.10
N ASN A 90 12.17 -14.38 15.93
CA ASN A 90 12.78 -15.65 15.52
C ASN A 90 13.95 -15.45 14.55
N ALA A 91 14.23 -14.20 14.14
CA ALA A 91 15.40 -13.93 13.34
C ALA A 91 16.67 -14.25 14.16
N PRO A 92 17.61 -15.02 13.62
CA PRO A 92 18.88 -15.24 14.29
C PRO A 92 19.58 -13.90 14.50
N ALA A 93 20.37 -13.80 15.58
CA ALA A 93 21.20 -12.64 15.84
C ALA A 93 22.05 -12.32 14.59
N LEU A 94 21.86 -11.11 14.03
CA LEU A 94 22.57 -10.53 12.89
C LEU A 94 22.70 -11.46 11.66
N GLY A 95 21.88 -11.21 10.63
CA GLY A 95 22.26 -11.53 9.25
C GLY A 95 21.49 -12.63 8.48
N ALA A 96 20.26 -13.01 8.85
CA ALA A 96 19.52 -14.03 8.06
C ALA A 96 18.10 -13.67 7.60
N TYR A 97 17.58 -12.47 7.89
CA TYR A 97 16.27 -11.98 7.41
C TYR A 97 16.38 -10.46 7.30
N PRO A 98 15.61 -9.75 6.46
CA PRO A 98 15.76 -8.31 6.26
C PRO A 98 15.69 -7.61 7.61
N MET A 99 16.86 -7.20 8.08
CA MET A 99 16.96 -6.43 9.30
C MET A 99 16.43 -5.06 8.95
N ILE A 100 15.30 -4.67 9.53
CA ILE A 100 14.90 -3.26 9.50
C ILE A 100 16.10 -2.46 9.99
N VAL A 101 16.48 -1.43 9.24
CA VAL A 101 17.62 -0.57 9.61
C VAL A 101 17.41 -0.11 11.06
N ASN A 102 18.38 -0.36 11.94
CA ASN A 102 18.30 0.00 13.37
C ASN A 102 17.07 -0.57 14.13
N ALA A 103 16.57 -1.75 13.76
CA ALA A 103 15.37 -2.38 14.35
C ALA A 103 15.34 -2.37 15.90
N GLU A 104 16.44 -2.72 16.56
CA GLU A 104 16.49 -2.79 18.03
C GLU A 104 16.29 -1.40 18.67
N GLN A 105 16.91 -0.37 18.10
CA GLN A 105 16.73 1.01 18.57
C GLN A 105 15.29 1.46 18.31
N GLU A 106 14.75 1.16 17.12
CA GLU A 106 13.38 1.50 16.75
C GLU A 106 12.35 0.86 17.67
N VAL A 107 12.57 -0.39 18.11
CA VAL A 107 11.72 -1.05 19.11
C VAL A 107 11.91 -0.44 20.50
N ALA A 108 13.15 -0.18 20.93
CA ALA A 108 13.43 0.43 22.23
C ALA A 108 12.75 1.81 22.39
N ASP A 109 12.71 2.59 21.30
CA ASP A 109 12.12 3.93 21.27
C ASP A 109 10.62 3.95 20.99
N ALA A 110 10.00 2.80 20.68
CA ALA A 110 8.60 2.69 20.29
C ALA A 110 7.62 2.87 21.47
N ASN A 111 7.64 4.03 22.13
CA ASN A 111 6.75 4.39 23.23
C ASN A 111 5.65 5.36 22.77
N PHE A 112 4.74 4.87 21.93
CA PHE A 112 3.66 5.65 21.33
C PHE A 112 2.28 5.09 21.71
N PRO A 113 1.80 5.28 22.95
CA PRO A 113 0.58 4.63 23.42
C PRO A 113 -0.71 5.04 22.68
N GLN A 114 -0.64 6.12 21.90
CA GLN A 114 -1.71 6.59 21.01
C GLN A 114 -1.73 5.88 19.64
N ILE A 115 -0.73 5.05 19.34
CA ILE A 115 -0.68 4.18 18.16
C ILE A 115 -1.02 2.76 18.62
N ARG A 116 -1.92 2.10 17.90
CA ARG A 116 -2.29 0.70 18.18
C ARG A 116 -2.41 -0.10 16.90
N GLN A 117 -2.06 -1.38 16.97
CA GLN A 117 -2.27 -2.32 15.88
C GLN A 117 -3.18 -3.47 16.31
N PHE A 118 -4.14 -3.83 15.46
CA PHE A 118 -4.85 -5.10 15.50
C PHE A 118 -4.35 -5.95 14.33
N THR A 119 -3.79 -7.12 14.62
CA THR A 119 -3.35 -8.05 13.57
C THR A 119 -4.44 -9.06 13.31
N VAL A 120 -4.92 -9.10 12.06
CA VAL A 120 -5.91 -10.06 11.57
C VAL A 120 -5.24 -11.42 11.44
N LYS A 121 -5.93 -12.46 11.91
CA LYS A 121 -5.45 -13.83 11.77
C LYS A 121 -5.57 -14.26 10.31
N LYS A 122 -4.51 -14.90 9.81
CA LYS A 122 -4.47 -15.45 8.46
C LYS A 122 -5.55 -16.50 8.27
N ALA A 123 -6.44 -16.29 7.30
CA ALA A 123 -7.54 -17.19 7.01
C ALA A 123 -7.81 -17.26 5.50
N VAL A 124 -7.88 -18.49 4.99
CA VAL A 124 -8.38 -18.78 3.65
C VAL A 124 -9.84 -19.17 3.79
N ALA A 125 -10.73 -18.51 3.03
CA ALA A 125 -12.14 -18.87 3.01
C ALA A 125 -12.72 -18.83 1.59
N TYR A 126 -13.50 -19.84 1.23
CA TYR A 126 -14.15 -19.91 -0.08
C TYR A 126 -15.49 -19.17 -0.13
N GLN A 127 -15.96 -18.66 1.02
CA GLN A 127 -17.11 -17.79 1.16
C GLN A 127 -16.79 -16.63 2.12
N PRO A 128 -17.37 -15.44 1.94
CA PRO A 128 -17.15 -14.30 2.83
C PRO A 128 -17.46 -14.64 4.29
N GLN A 129 -16.48 -14.41 5.17
CA GLN A 129 -16.65 -14.54 6.61
C GLN A 129 -17.23 -13.25 7.21
N THR A 130 -17.89 -13.36 8.36
CA THR A 130 -18.53 -12.22 9.03
C THR A 130 -17.90 -11.83 10.36
N GLU A 131 -16.99 -12.66 10.88
CA GLU A 131 -16.33 -12.46 12.17
C GLU A 131 -14.84 -12.24 11.96
N PRO A 132 -14.29 -11.10 12.40
CA PRO A 132 -12.86 -10.85 12.30
C PRO A 132 -12.14 -11.62 13.41
N GLU A 133 -11.34 -12.61 13.04
CA GLU A 133 -10.37 -13.22 13.94
C GLU A 133 -9.06 -12.42 13.96
N GLY A 134 -8.48 -12.24 15.14
CA GLY A 134 -7.20 -11.55 15.28
C GLY A 134 -6.67 -11.60 16.71
N TYR A 135 -5.54 -10.94 16.92
CA TYR A 135 -4.78 -11.02 18.18
C TYR A 135 -5.09 -9.88 19.16
N GLY A 136 -6.24 -9.23 18.99
CA GLY A 136 -6.64 -8.06 19.78
C GLY A 136 -5.85 -6.79 19.43
N TRP A 137 -6.26 -5.66 20.01
CA TRP A 137 -5.56 -4.38 19.84
C TRP A 137 -4.35 -4.30 20.77
N GLN A 138 -3.18 -4.11 20.20
CA GLN A 138 -1.93 -3.92 20.92
C GLN A 138 -1.52 -2.46 20.92
N VAL A 139 -1.16 -1.93 22.09
CA VAL A 139 -0.58 -0.59 22.25
C VAL A 139 0.83 -0.61 21.66
N CYS A 140 1.26 0.44 20.97
CA CYS A 140 2.66 0.57 20.54
C CYS A 140 3.54 0.89 21.75
N SER A 141 4.34 -0.09 22.17
CA SER A 141 5.28 -0.04 23.29
C SER A 141 6.54 -0.82 22.91
N PRO A 142 7.67 -0.65 23.61
CA PRO A 142 8.86 -1.47 23.35
C PRO A 142 8.63 -2.99 23.45
N ASN A 143 7.62 -3.42 24.22
CA ASN A 143 7.28 -4.84 24.39
C ASN A 143 6.48 -5.42 23.21
N THR A 144 5.78 -4.58 22.45
CA THR A 144 4.79 -5.00 21.44
C THR A 144 5.12 -4.51 20.03
N ALA A 145 5.82 -3.38 19.89
CA ALA A 145 6.10 -2.76 18.60
C ALA A 145 6.92 -3.66 17.67
N GLY A 146 7.73 -4.56 18.21
CA GLY A 146 8.48 -5.53 17.40
C GLY A 146 7.60 -6.35 16.46
N SER A 147 6.37 -6.71 16.85
CA SER A 147 5.45 -7.48 15.99
C SER A 147 4.54 -6.62 15.10
N PHE A 148 4.73 -5.29 15.08
CA PHE A 148 3.96 -4.42 14.21
C PHE A 148 4.48 -4.55 12.78
N SER A 149 3.62 -4.35 11.78
CA SER A 149 4.08 -4.15 10.40
C SER A 149 5.10 -3.01 10.40
N ALA A 150 6.31 -3.22 9.91
CA ALA A 150 7.35 -2.18 9.93
C ALA A 150 6.90 -0.95 9.13
N VAL A 151 6.34 -1.16 7.93
CA VAL A 151 5.77 -0.10 7.09
C VAL A 151 4.62 0.61 7.81
N GLY A 152 3.69 -0.16 8.39
CA GLY A 152 2.56 0.38 9.14
C GLY A 152 2.99 1.20 10.35
N TYR A 153 4.00 0.75 11.10
CA TYR A 153 4.58 1.45 12.24
C TYR A 153 5.14 2.81 11.84
N PHE A 154 6.04 2.86 10.84
CA PHE A 154 6.65 4.13 10.42
C PHE A 154 5.62 5.09 9.82
N PHE A 155 4.64 4.57 9.07
CA PHE A 155 3.49 5.33 8.59
C PHE A 155 2.69 5.98 9.73
N ALA A 156 2.27 5.17 10.71
CA ALA A 156 1.49 5.64 11.85
C ALA A 156 2.29 6.63 12.71
N ARG A 157 3.57 6.36 12.95
CA ARG A 157 4.47 7.26 13.68
C ARG A 157 4.59 8.61 13.01
N GLY A 158 4.79 8.64 11.69
CA GLY A 158 4.88 9.89 10.92
C GLY A 158 3.60 10.73 10.98
N LEU A 159 2.43 10.08 10.88
CA LEU A 159 1.14 10.77 11.02
C LEU A 159 0.89 11.26 12.44
N TYR A 160 1.19 10.45 13.45
CA TYR A 160 1.03 10.82 14.85
C TYR A 160 1.93 12.01 15.22
N GLN A 161 3.21 11.96 14.85
CA GLN A 161 4.14 13.07 15.08
C GLN A 161 3.63 14.39 14.48
N ARG A 162 3.02 14.32 13.29
CA ARG A 162 2.47 15.50 12.60
C ARG A 162 1.19 16.03 13.23
N TYR A 163 0.22 15.17 13.53
CA TYR A 163 -1.14 15.58 13.86
C TYR A 163 -1.50 15.42 15.34
N GLN A 164 -0.73 14.64 16.11
CA GLN A 164 -0.99 14.29 17.50
C GLN A 164 -2.41 13.70 17.70
N VAL A 165 -2.88 12.94 16.71
CA VAL A 165 -4.18 12.23 16.70
C VAL A 165 -3.91 10.73 16.84
N PRO A 166 -4.66 9.99 17.68
CA PRO A 166 -4.47 8.54 17.81
C PRO A 166 -4.55 7.82 16.46
N ILE A 167 -3.69 6.83 16.23
CA ILE A 167 -3.66 6.06 14.99
C ILE A 167 -3.94 4.58 15.28
N GLY A 168 -4.95 4.03 14.61
CA GLY A 168 -5.24 2.60 14.61
C GLY A 168 -4.77 1.95 13.31
N LEU A 169 -4.06 0.83 13.40
CA LEU A 169 -3.69 0.00 12.26
C LEU A 169 -4.44 -1.32 12.33
N LEU A 170 -5.28 -1.59 11.34
CA LEU A 170 -5.78 -2.94 11.07
C LEU A 170 -4.79 -3.61 10.12
N SER A 171 -3.93 -4.48 10.63
CA SER A 171 -2.93 -5.19 9.83
C SER A 171 -3.52 -6.49 9.29
N SER A 172 -3.75 -6.53 7.97
CA SER A 172 -4.25 -7.68 7.21
C SER A 172 -3.40 -8.01 5.96
N PRO A 173 -2.06 -8.18 6.06
CA PRO A 173 -1.23 -8.65 4.95
C PRO A 173 -0.94 -10.17 5.00
N TRP A 174 -0.57 -10.75 3.85
CA TRP A 174 -0.04 -12.12 3.80
C TRP A 174 0.98 -12.30 2.66
N GLY A 175 2.21 -12.64 3.00
CA GLY A 175 3.33 -12.86 2.11
C GLY A 175 3.09 -13.85 0.96
N GLY A 176 3.69 -13.54 -0.19
CA GLY A 176 3.63 -14.38 -1.39
C GLY A 176 2.31 -14.29 -2.17
N THR A 177 1.35 -13.49 -1.74
CA THR A 177 0.00 -13.49 -2.31
C THR A 177 -0.15 -12.55 -3.52
N PRO A 178 -0.85 -13.00 -4.58
CA PRO A 178 -1.17 -12.16 -5.73
C PRO A 178 -2.43 -11.33 -5.45
N ALA A 179 -2.60 -10.19 -6.14
CA ALA A 179 -3.69 -9.25 -5.90
C ALA A 179 -5.09 -9.88 -6.04
N GLU A 180 -5.29 -10.84 -6.94
CA GLU A 180 -6.59 -11.48 -7.15
C GLU A 180 -7.09 -12.28 -5.94
N ALA A 181 -6.22 -12.69 -5.01
CA ALA A 181 -6.65 -13.33 -3.77
C ALA A 181 -7.45 -12.36 -2.86
N TRP A 182 -7.24 -11.05 -3.04
CA TRP A 182 -7.75 -9.97 -2.21
C TRP A 182 -8.95 -9.22 -2.80
N VAL A 183 -9.47 -9.67 -3.95
CA VAL A 183 -10.63 -9.06 -4.62
C VAL A 183 -11.86 -9.95 -4.46
N SER A 184 -13.04 -9.37 -4.27
CA SER A 184 -14.28 -10.12 -4.18
C SER A 184 -14.58 -10.88 -5.48
N ALA A 185 -15.25 -12.04 -5.36
CA ALA A 185 -15.67 -12.84 -6.51
C ALA A 185 -16.54 -12.03 -7.50
N GLU A 186 -17.41 -11.15 -7.00
CA GLU A 186 -18.28 -10.31 -7.84
C GLU A 186 -17.47 -9.37 -8.72
N ALA A 187 -16.44 -8.71 -8.17
CA ALA A 187 -15.60 -7.79 -8.92
C ALA A 187 -14.69 -8.54 -9.90
N LEU A 188 -14.12 -9.68 -9.51
CA LEU A 188 -13.29 -10.49 -10.40
C LEU A 188 -14.07 -11.07 -11.58
N ARG A 189 -15.36 -11.42 -11.43
CA ARG A 189 -16.20 -11.87 -12.56
C ARG A 189 -16.35 -10.81 -13.66
N GLN A 190 -16.15 -9.53 -13.35
CA GLN A 190 -16.19 -8.45 -14.34
C GLN A 190 -14.90 -8.36 -15.16
N LEU A 191 -13.85 -9.09 -14.78
CA LEU A 191 -12.57 -9.13 -15.49
C LEU A 191 -12.47 -10.42 -16.30
N PRO A 192 -12.34 -10.35 -17.65
CA PRO A 192 -12.32 -11.55 -18.51
C PRO A 192 -11.33 -12.63 -18.04
N ASP A 193 -10.13 -12.24 -17.64
CA ASP A 193 -9.06 -13.16 -17.20
C ASP A 193 -9.39 -13.98 -15.94
N PHE A 194 -10.43 -13.59 -15.18
CA PHE A 194 -10.78 -14.20 -13.89
C PHE A 194 -12.15 -14.85 -13.88
N GLN A 195 -12.94 -14.77 -14.97
CA GLN A 195 -14.29 -15.34 -15.04
C GLN A 195 -14.28 -16.84 -14.73
N ASP A 196 -13.45 -17.61 -15.42
CA ASP A 196 -13.36 -19.06 -15.22
C ASP A 196 -12.83 -19.43 -13.84
N LYS A 197 -11.84 -18.67 -13.33
CA LYS A 197 -11.27 -18.91 -11.99
C LYS A 197 -12.33 -18.75 -10.89
N VAL A 198 -13.20 -17.75 -11.02
CA VAL A 198 -14.25 -17.49 -10.03
C VAL A 198 -15.46 -18.40 -10.23
N ALA A 199 -15.83 -18.72 -11.47
CA ALA A 199 -16.93 -19.64 -11.76
C ALA A 199 -16.68 -21.03 -11.18
N ASN A 200 -15.41 -21.46 -11.16
CA ASN A 200 -14.98 -22.76 -10.65
C ASN A 200 -14.42 -22.69 -9.22
N LEU A 201 -14.65 -21.60 -8.47
CA LEU A 201 -14.18 -21.47 -7.09
C LEU A 201 -14.98 -22.41 -6.18
N VAL A 202 -14.38 -23.54 -5.83
CA VAL A 202 -14.94 -24.53 -4.92
C VAL A 202 -13.92 -24.81 -3.81
N ALA A 203 -14.40 -24.98 -2.58
CA ALA A 203 -13.55 -25.40 -1.48
C ALA A 203 -12.99 -26.81 -1.78
N PRO A 204 -11.66 -27.01 -1.73
CA PRO A 204 -11.08 -28.33 -1.95
C PRO A 204 -11.41 -29.25 -0.78
N ALA A 205 -11.44 -30.55 -1.05
CA ALA A 205 -11.71 -31.57 -0.02
C ALA A 205 -10.61 -31.68 1.04
N ALA A 206 -9.39 -31.21 0.73
CA ALA A 206 -8.25 -31.14 1.63
C ALA A 206 -7.54 -29.78 1.48
N PRO A 207 -6.84 -29.30 2.52
CA PRO A 207 -6.05 -28.07 2.42
C PRO A 207 -5.00 -28.17 1.31
N GLU A 208 -5.04 -27.22 0.37
CA GLU A 208 -4.04 -27.13 -0.70
C GLU A 208 -2.82 -26.33 -0.23
N LYS A 209 -1.65 -26.73 -0.73
CA LYS A 209 -0.45 -25.91 -0.61
C LYS A 209 -0.70 -24.58 -1.34
N ASP A 210 -0.31 -23.48 -0.71
CA ASP A 210 -0.45 -22.14 -1.27
C ASP A 210 -1.89 -21.70 -1.56
N ALA A 211 -2.88 -22.28 -0.87
CA ALA A 211 -4.29 -21.95 -1.02
C ALA A 211 -4.58 -20.44 -0.86
N GLN A 212 -3.75 -19.70 -0.12
CA GLN A 212 -3.83 -18.24 0.01
C GLN A 212 -3.66 -17.49 -1.33
N ASN A 213 -3.11 -18.14 -2.36
CA ASN A 213 -2.93 -17.53 -3.68
C ASN A 213 -4.14 -17.71 -4.59
N THR A 214 -5.14 -18.50 -4.17
CA THR A 214 -6.39 -18.69 -4.90
C THR A 214 -7.18 -17.38 -4.95
N ALA A 215 -7.79 -17.08 -6.10
CA ALA A 215 -8.59 -15.87 -6.26
C ALA A 215 -9.69 -15.78 -5.19
N THR A 216 -9.96 -14.57 -4.70
CA THR A 216 -11.00 -14.24 -3.71
C THR A 216 -10.80 -14.75 -2.27
N VAL A 217 -9.98 -15.78 -2.02
CA VAL A 217 -10.06 -16.47 -0.71
C VAL A 217 -9.56 -15.64 0.48
N LEU A 218 -8.65 -14.69 0.26
CA LEU A 218 -8.16 -13.79 1.29
C LEU A 218 -9.07 -12.59 1.48
N TYR A 219 -9.72 -12.10 0.42
CA TYR A 219 -10.84 -11.18 0.56
C TYR A 219 -11.89 -11.77 1.50
N ASN A 220 -12.31 -13.00 1.23
CA ASN A 220 -13.34 -13.68 2.00
C ASN A 220 -12.94 -13.91 3.46
N GLY A 221 -11.72 -14.37 3.71
CA GLY A 221 -11.27 -14.74 5.04
C GLY A 221 -10.78 -13.57 5.90
N MET A 222 -10.23 -12.52 5.28
CA MET A 222 -9.47 -11.49 6.00
C MET A 222 -9.95 -10.05 5.77
N ILE A 223 -10.73 -9.77 4.71
CA ILE A 223 -11.23 -8.42 4.40
C ILE A 223 -12.74 -8.31 4.61
N ALA A 224 -13.53 -9.26 4.10
CA ALA A 224 -14.97 -9.34 4.30
C ALA A 224 -15.41 -9.22 5.78
N PRO A 225 -14.76 -9.87 6.75
CA PRO A 225 -15.14 -9.71 8.15
C PRO A 225 -14.83 -8.31 8.75
N LEU A 226 -14.01 -7.50 8.07
CA LEU A 226 -13.68 -6.13 8.48
C LEU A 226 -14.61 -5.08 7.89
N LEU A 227 -15.48 -5.43 6.95
CA LEU A 227 -16.34 -4.46 6.24
C LEU A 227 -17.18 -3.54 7.14
N PRO A 228 -17.65 -3.98 8.33
CA PRO A 228 -18.31 -3.06 9.24
C PRO A 228 -17.39 -1.96 9.79
N VAL A 229 -16.07 -2.14 9.83
CA VAL A 229 -15.16 -1.14 10.44
C VAL A 229 -15.16 0.16 9.62
N ALA A 230 -15.36 1.29 10.30
CA ALA A 230 -15.13 2.61 9.72
C ALA A 230 -13.62 2.89 9.60
N LEU A 231 -13.19 3.37 8.44
CA LEU A 231 -11.77 3.59 8.11
C LEU A 231 -11.51 5.04 7.69
N LYS A 232 -10.29 5.52 7.96
CA LYS A 232 -9.72 6.73 7.35
C LYS A 232 -9.24 6.45 5.93
N GLY A 233 -8.72 5.25 5.66
CA GLY A 233 -8.15 4.85 4.38
C GLY A 233 -7.41 3.51 4.43
N VAL A 234 -6.79 3.16 3.30
CA VAL A 234 -6.01 1.93 3.11
C VAL A 234 -4.56 2.28 2.75
N ILE A 235 -3.60 1.53 3.30
CA ILE A 235 -2.24 1.45 2.80
C ILE A 235 -1.97 0.04 2.25
N TRP A 236 -1.47 -0.04 1.03
CA TRP A 236 -1.32 -1.28 0.26
C TRP A 236 0.11 -1.44 -0.25
N TYR A 237 0.75 -2.57 0.04
CA TYR A 237 2.06 -2.89 -0.53
C TYR A 237 2.06 -4.32 -1.05
N GLN A 238 1.88 -4.42 -2.38
CA GLN A 238 1.82 -5.66 -3.11
C GLN A 238 2.11 -5.44 -4.58
N GLY A 239 2.65 -6.47 -5.22
CA GLY A 239 2.76 -6.57 -6.66
C GLY A 239 3.73 -7.67 -7.08
N GLU A 240 4.66 -8.05 -6.21
CA GLU A 240 5.76 -8.95 -6.51
C GLU A 240 5.25 -10.30 -7.06
N SER A 241 4.16 -10.85 -6.51
CA SER A 241 3.52 -12.08 -7.01
C SER A 241 2.69 -11.91 -8.30
N ASN A 242 2.61 -10.70 -8.84
CA ASN A 242 1.98 -10.37 -10.12
C ASN A 242 2.99 -9.92 -11.19
N VAL A 243 4.30 -9.90 -10.88
CA VAL A 243 5.36 -9.63 -11.88
C VAL A 243 5.25 -10.64 -13.02
N GLY A 244 5.43 -10.17 -14.27
CA GLY A 244 5.18 -10.96 -15.47
C GLY A 244 3.72 -10.96 -15.94
N ARG A 245 2.79 -10.38 -15.16
CA ARG A 245 1.37 -10.23 -15.50
C ARG A 245 0.93 -8.76 -15.46
N ALA A 246 1.82 -7.83 -15.82
CA ALA A 246 1.57 -6.40 -15.72
C ALA A 246 0.32 -5.95 -16.50
N ALA A 247 0.09 -6.49 -17.71
CA ALA A 247 -1.11 -6.20 -18.49
C ALA A 247 -2.42 -6.55 -17.75
N GLN A 248 -2.46 -7.72 -17.10
CA GLN A 248 -3.57 -8.14 -16.25
C GLN A 248 -3.66 -7.27 -14.98
N TYR A 249 -2.53 -6.88 -14.40
CA TYR A 249 -2.49 -6.03 -13.21
C TYR A 249 -3.06 -4.62 -13.46
N ARG A 250 -2.90 -4.07 -14.67
CA ARG A 250 -3.46 -2.77 -15.08
C ARG A 250 -4.98 -2.70 -14.95
N THR A 251 -5.69 -3.84 -15.06
CA THR A 251 -7.15 -3.90 -14.86
C THR A 251 -7.50 -4.41 -13.46
N LEU A 252 -6.77 -5.40 -12.96
CA LEU A 252 -7.00 -6.02 -11.65
C LEU A 252 -6.83 -5.04 -10.48
N PHE A 253 -5.74 -4.27 -10.44
CA PHE A 253 -5.46 -3.43 -9.28
C PHE A 253 -6.46 -2.26 -9.13
N PRO A 254 -6.82 -1.52 -10.21
CA PRO A 254 -7.94 -0.58 -10.15
C PRO A 254 -9.28 -1.22 -9.78
N ALA A 255 -9.53 -2.49 -10.18
CA ALA A 255 -10.74 -3.22 -9.78
C ALA A 255 -10.74 -3.53 -8.28
N LEU A 256 -9.61 -3.94 -7.70
CA LEU A 256 -9.45 -4.12 -6.24
C LEU A 256 -9.82 -2.85 -5.48
N ILE A 257 -9.27 -1.70 -5.90
CA ILE A 257 -9.51 -0.41 -5.25
C ILE A 257 -11.00 -0.05 -5.28
N ARG A 258 -11.65 -0.20 -6.44
CA ARG A 258 -13.09 0.08 -6.59
C ARG A 258 -13.95 -0.89 -5.79
N ASP A 259 -13.62 -2.18 -5.82
CA ASP A 259 -14.31 -3.21 -5.05
C ASP A 259 -14.28 -2.89 -3.56
N TRP A 260 -13.10 -2.62 -3.00
CA TRP A 260 -12.98 -2.30 -1.57
C TRP A 260 -13.74 -1.03 -1.20
N ARG A 261 -13.63 0.04 -2.00
CA ARG A 261 -14.42 1.26 -1.80
C ARG A 261 -15.92 0.99 -1.78
N GLN A 262 -16.42 0.18 -2.70
CA GLN A 262 -17.82 -0.21 -2.77
C GLN A 262 -18.22 -1.03 -1.54
N ARG A 263 -17.43 -2.03 -1.15
CA ARG A 263 -17.73 -2.95 -0.05
C ARG A 263 -17.70 -2.29 1.32
N PHE A 264 -16.76 -1.38 1.56
CA PHE A 264 -16.71 -0.54 2.75
C PHE A 264 -17.75 0.60 2.74
N GLY A 265 -18.51 0.77 1.64
CA GLY A 265 -19.49 1.85 1.50
C GLY A 265 -18.87 3.25 1.46
N GLN A 266 -17.61 3.36 1.03
CA GLN A 266 -16.82 4.59 1.04
C GLN A 266 -16.19 4.85 -0.34
N PRO A 267 -16.95 5.42 -1.30
CA PRO A 267 -16.48 5.62 -2.68
C PRO A 267 -15.23 6.52 -2.79
N GLU A 268 -15.05 7.43 -1.85
CA GLU A 268 -13.92 8.37 -1.79
C GLU A 268 -12.84 7.97 -0.78
N MET A 269 -12.85 6.71 -0.31
CA MET A 269 -11.86 6.19 0.64
C MET A 269 -10.44 6.36 0.06
N PRO A 270 -9.54 7.06 0.77
CA PRO A 270 -8.13 7.13 0.42
C PRO A 270 -7.54 5.73 0.25
N PHE A 271 -6.91 5.49 -0.90
CA PHE A 271 -6.25 4.23 -1.18
C PHE A 271 -4.81 4.51 -1.60
N LEU A 272 -3.89 4.30 -0.68
CA LEU A 272 -2.48 4.64 -0.85
C LEU A 272 -1.68 3.36 -1.04
N PHE A 273 -0.70 3.39 -1.93
CA PHE A 273 0.08 2.20 -2.22
C PHE A 273 1.55 2.48 -2.43
N VAL A 274 2.36 1.44 -2.34
CA VAL A 274 3.81 1.50 -2.57
C VAL A 274 4.12 0.95 -3.95
N GLN A 275 4.81 1.72 -4.77
CA GLN A 275 5.40 1.21 -6.01
C GLN A 275 6.51 0.22 -5.67
N LEU A 276 6.62 -0.90 -6.39
CA LEU A 276 7.63 -1.90 -6.07
C LEU A 276 9.04 -1.31 -6.00
N ALA A 277 9.79 -1.71 -4.98
CA ALA A 277 11.18 -1.33 -4.80
C ALA A 277 12.07 -2.02 -5.85
N ASN A 278 13.34 -1.62 -5.93
CA ASN A 278 14.34 -2.33 -6.71
C ASN A 278 14.53 -3.78 -6.26
N PHE A 279 14.74 -4.67 -7.22
CA PHE A 279 15.05 -6.06 -6.95
C PHE A 279 15.88 -6.65 -8.09
N THR A 280 16.70 -7.66 -7.77
CA THR A 280 17.65 -8.36 -8.65
C THR A 280 18.89 -7.55 -9.04
N LYS A 281 19.83 -8.19 -9.75
CA LYS A 281 21.07 -7.56 -10.21
C LYS A 281 20.79 -6.46 -11.23
N ALA A 282 21.40 -5.29 -11.04
CA ALA A 282 21.36 -4.21 -12.02
C ALA A 282 21.91 -4.67 -13.38
N ARG A 283 21.25 -4.27 -14.46
CA ARG A 283 21.69 -4.53 -15.84
C ARG A 283 22.59 -3.40 -16.32
N GLN A 284 23.59 -3.75 -17.14
CA GLN A 284 24.52 -2.80 -17.74
C GLN A 284 23.88 -2.01 -18.88
N GLU A 285 23.02 -2.67 -19.68
CA GLU A 285 22.38 -2.08 -20.86
C GLU A 285 20.87 -1.92 -20.65
N PRO A 286 20.22 -0.93 -21.31
CA PRO A 286 18.77 -0.81 -21.31
C PRO A 286 18.12 -2.07 -21.86
N ALA A 287 17.09 -2.58 -21.20
CA ALA A 287 16.42 -3.81 -21.60
C ALA A 287 14.96 -3.82 -21.15
N GLU A 288 14.18 -4.74 -21.70
CA GLU A 288 12.83 -5.00 -21.22
C GLU A 288 12.83 -5.58 -19.80
N SER A 289 11.82 -5.19 -19.02
CA SER A 289 11.70 -5.48 -17.60
C SER A 289 10.24 -5.67 -17.21
N ALA A 290 9.87 -6.91 -16.89
CA ALA A 290 8.54 -7.22 -16.36
C ALA A 290 8.27 -6.52 -15.01
N TRP A 291 9.34 -6.22 -14.26
CA TRP A 291 9.25 -5.48 -13.01
C TRP A 291 8.92 -4.00 -13.24
N ALA A 292 9.58 -3.36 -14.21
CA ALA A 292 9.28 -1.98 -14.62
C ALA A 292 7.86 -1.86 -15.21
N GLU A 293 7.41 -2.84 -16.01
CA GLU A 293 6.03 -2.87 -16.50
C GLU A 293 5.00 -2.96 -15.36
N LEU A 294 5.30 -3.71 -14.31
CA LEU A 294 4.41 -3.79 -13.15
C LEU A 294 4.42 -2.47 -12.35
N ARG A 295 5.58 -1.83 -12.17
CA ARG A 295 5.65 -0.46 -11.57
C ARG A 295 4.86 0.55 -12.39
N GLU A 296 4.88 0.44 -13.71
CA GLU A 296 4.05 1.25 -14.60
C GLU A 296 2.56 0.96 -14.34
N ALA A 297 2.14 -0.30 -14.24
CA ALA A 297 0.76 -0.66 -13.93
C ALA A 297 0.29 -0.08 -12.56
N GLN A 298 1.17 -0.07 -11.55
CA GLN A 298 0.91 0.60 -10.27
C GLN A 298 0.76 2.12 -10.46
N THR A 299 1.63 2.74 -11.25
CA THR A 299 1.55 4.19 -11.55
C THR A 299 0.24 4.54 -12.25
N GLN A 300 -0.22 3.72 -13.19
CA GLN A 300 -1.47 3.93 -13.91
C GLN A 300 -2.70 3.90 -12.99
N ALA A 301 -2.64 3.21 -11.85
CA ALA A 301 -3.72 3.21 -10.86
C ALA A 301 -3.96 4.60 -10.23
N LEU A 302 -3.00 5.53 -10.33
CA LEU A 302 -3.16 6.94 -9.93
C LEU A 302 -4.23 7.70 -10.73
N ALA A 303 -4.71 7.14 -11.85
CA ALA A 303 -5.85 7.68 -12.58
C ALA A 303 -7.16 7.62 -11.77
N LEU A 304 -7.23 6.77 -10.73
CA LEU A 304 -8.36 6.75 -9.82
C LEU A 304 -8.30 7.93 -8.83
N PRO A 305 -9.43 8.60 -8.54
CA PRO A 305 -9.45 9.67 -7.56
C PRO A 305 -9.10 9.13 -6.17
N ARG A 306 -8.60 10.02 -5.29
CA ARG A 306 -8.26 9.70 -3.89
C ARG A 306 -7.25 8.55 -3.76
N THR A 307 -6.37 8.39 -4.75
CA THR A 307 -5.23 7.47 -4.69
C THR A 307 -3.92 8.23 -4.54
N GLY A 308 -2.88 7.55 -4.07
CA GLY A 308 -1.54 8.10 -3.99
C GLY A 308 -0.51 6.99 -3.92
N MET A 309 0.69 7.27 -4.41
CA MET A 309 1.75 6.28 -4.57
C MET A 309 3.03 6.75 -3.88
N ALA A 310 3.54 5.95 -2.96
CA ALA A 310 4.90 6.09 -2.45
C ALA A 310 5.86 5.39 -3.42
N VAL A 311 6.76 6.15 -4.05
CA VAL A 311 7.82 5.61 -4.90
C VAL A 311 8.89 4.98 -4.00
N ALA A 312 9.25 3.72 -4.25
CA ALA A 312 10.28 2.99 -3.51
C ALA A 312 11.47 2.55 -4.39
N ILE A 313 11.61 3.14 -5.58
CA ILE A 313 12.60 2.75 -6.59
C ILE A 313 14.03 2.71 -6.01
N ASP A 314 14.40 3.64 -5.15
CA ASP A 314 15.74 3.77 -4.59
C ASP A 314 15.96 3.02 -3.26
N ILE A 315 14.93 2.35 -2.75
CA ILE A 315 14.92 1.68 -1.44
C ILE A 315 15.29 0.19 -1.57
N GLY A 316 15.13 -0.37 -2.77
CA GLY A 316 15.28 -1.81 -3.01
C GLY A 316 16.72 -2.33 -2.98
N GLU A 317 16.85 -3.64 -2.79
CA GLU A 317 18.13 -4.33 -2.69
C GLU A 317 18.27 -5.36 -3.82
N GLY A 318 19.47 -5.52 -4.36
CA GLY A 318 19.67 -6.42 -5.51
C GLY A 318 19.56 -7.91 -5.15
N ALA A 319 19.82 -8.27 -3.90
CA ALA A 319 19.88 -9.65 -3.42
C ALA A 319 18.67 -10.06 -2.56
N ASP A 320 17.88 -9.10 -2.08
CA ASP A 320 16.69 -9.34 -1.26
C ASP A 320 15.51 -8.55 -1.82
N ILE A 321 14.39 -9.25 -2.01
CA ILE A 321 13.12 -8.67 -2.47
C ILE A 321 12.46 -7.83 -1.37
N HIS A 322 12.93 -7.97 -0.13
CA HIS A 322 12.43 -7.28 1.04
C HIS A 322 13.42 -6.20 1.50
N PRO A 323 13.31 -4.95 1.03
CA PRO A 323 14.26 -3.92 1.44
C PRO A 323 14.21 -3.66 2.95
N SER A 324 15.39 -3.51 3.55
CA SER A 324 15.59 -3.22 4.97
C SER A 324 15.09 -1.83 5.38
N ASP A 325 15.20 -0.84 4.49
CA ASP A 325 14.75 0.53 4.75
C ASP A 325 13.22 0.66 4.60
N LYS A 326 12.51 0.23 5.65
CA LYS A 326 11.06 0.43 5.78
C LYS A 326 10.71 1.81 6.32
N GLN A 327 11.68 2.50 6.91
CA GLN A 327 11.53 3.88 7.39
C GLN A 327 11.08 4.79 6.26
N ASP A 328 11.83 4.80 5.15
CA ASP A 328 11.53 5.67 4.02
C ASP A 328 10.23 5.28 3.33
N VAL A 329 9.91 3.98 3.24
CA VAL A 329 8.61 3.52 2.71
C VAL A 329 7.46 4.07 3.55
N GLY A 330 7.49 3.88 4.88
CA GLY A 330 6.45 4.35 5.78
C GLY A 330 6.36 5.87 5.83
N TYR A 331 7.51 6.57 5.80
CA TYR A 331 7.58 8.03 5.74
C TYR A 331 6.93 8.58 4.45
N ARG A 332 7.30 8.02 3.29
CA ARG A 332 6.73 8.43 2.00
C ARG A 332 5.23 8.16 1.93
N LEU A 333 4.75 7.03 2.45
CA LEU A 333 3.30 6.78 2.60
C LEU A 333 2.63 7.81 3.51
N ALA A 334 3.28 8.23 4.61
CA ALA A 334 2.73 9.26 5.50
C ALA A 334 2.63 10.62 4.79
N LEU A 335 3.61 11.00 3.96
CA LEU A 335 3.53 12.19 3.12
C LEU A 335 2.36 12.11 2.13
N VAL A 336 2.22 10.96 1.46
CA VAL A 336 1.11 10.69 0.53
C VAL A 336 -0.24 10.78 1.26
N ALA A 337 -0.36 10.23 2.46
CA ALA A 337 -1.57 10.35 3.27
C ALA A 337 -1.87 11.82 3.61
N ARG A 338 -0.86 12.61 4.00
CA ARG A 338 -1.04 14.04 4.27
C ARG A 338 -1.65 14.77 3.07
N GLN A 339 -1.19 14.48 1.86
CA GLN A 339 -1.73 15.07 0.64
C GLN A 339 -3.15 14.57 0.35
N VAL A 340 -3.35 13.25 0.30
CA VAL A 340 -4.58 12.64 -0.22
C VAL A 340 -5.68 12.57 0.83
N ALA A 341 -5.39 12.09 2.03
CA ALA A 341 -6.38 11.85 3.07
C ALA A 341 -6.62 13.06 4.00
N TYR A 342 -5.61 13.91 4.19
CA TYR A 342 -5.69 15.09 5.05
C TYR A 342 -5.78 16.42 4.29
N GLY A 343 -5.57 16.42 2.96
CA GLY A 343 -5.68 17.62 2.14
C GLY A 343 -4.62 18.68 2.45
N ASP A 344 -3.46 18.29 3.01
CA ASP A 344 -2.35 19.20 3.30
C ASP A 344 -1.76 19.72 1.99
N LYS A 345 -2.17 20.92 1.56
CA LYS A 345 -1.71 21.53 0.30
C LYS A 345 -0.23 21.95 0.32
N ARG A 346 0.44 21.92 1.48
CA ARG A 346 1.83 22.36 1.64
C ARG A 346 2.83 21.21 1.63
N VAL A 347 2.36 19.97 1.71
CA VAL A 347 3.25 18.81 1.71
C VAL A 347 3.72 18.51 0.29
N VAL A 348 5.02 18.30 0.12
CA VAL A 348 5.57 17.65 -1.07
C VAL A 348 5.55 16.15 -0.78
N ALA A 349 4.68 15.42 -1.48
CA ALA A 349 4.43 14.00 -1.22
C ALA A 349 4.91 13.06 -2.33
N ALA A 350 5.36 13.62 -3.45
CA ALA A 350 5.89 12.87 -4.58
C ALA A 350 7.16 13.53 -5.09
N GLY A 351 8.07 12.72 -5.61
CA GLY A 351 9.19 13.18 -6.42
C GLY A 351 8.78 13.51 -7.85
N PRO A 352 9.74 13.85 -8.71
CA PRO A 352 9.47 14.22 -10.10
C PRO A 352 8.72 13.12 -10.85
N THR A 353 7.69 13.50 -11.60
CA THR A 353 6.87 12.58 -12.42
C THR A 353 6.85 13.09 -13.85
N PHE A 354 6.98 12.19 -14.83
CA PHE A 354 6.95 12.57 -16.25
C PHE A 354 5.69 13.37 -16.59
N GLN A 355 5.87 14.50 -17.29
CA GLN A 355 4.77 15.32 -17.79
C GLN A 355 4.71 15.34 -19.32
N SER A 356 5.85 15.56 -19.98
CA SER A 356 5.91 15.61 -21.44
C SER A 356 7.35 15.48 -21.94
N MET A 357 7.49 15.13 -23.22
CA MET A 357 8.77 15.23 -23.94
C MET A 357 8.62 16.08 -25.20
N THR A 358 9.68 16.76 -25.58
CA THR A 358 9.77 17.48 -26.87
C THR A 358 11.11 17.16 -27.52
N VAL A 359 11.10 16.91 -28.83
CA VAL A 359 12.29 16.58 -29.61
C VAL A 359 12.66 17.75 -30.51
N ARG A 360 13.94 18.14 -30.53
CA ARG A 360 14.48 19.15 -31.45
C ARG A 360 15.81 18.65 -32.00
N GLY A 361 15.79 18.17 -33.26
CA GLY A 361 16.94 17.47 -33.84
C GLY A 361 17.27 16.22 -33.01
N SER A 362 18.52 16.12 -32.54
CA SER A 362 19.01 15.02 -31.71
C SER A 362 18.83 15.22 -30.20
N GLN A 363 18.24 16.34 -29.77
CA GLN A 363 18.00 16.63 -28.36
C GLN A 363 16.57 16.30 -27.95
N VAL A 364 16.40 15.66 -26.80
CA VAL A 364 15.10 15.49 -26.15
C VAL A 364 15.04 16.32 -24.88
N ARG A 365 14.01 17.13 -24.71
CA ARG A 365 13.70 17.82 -23.46
C ARG A 365 12.52 17.15 -22.78
N VAL A 366 12.73 16.67 -21.56
CA VAL A 366 11.74 16.03 -20.71
C VAL A 366 11.32 16.99 -19.61
N LYS A 367 10.00 17.20 -19.48
CA LYS A 367 9.41 18.02 -18.41
C LYS A 367 8.81 17.13 -17.34
N PHE A 368 8.88 17.61 -16.10
CA PHE A 368 8.38 16.90 -14.93
C PHE A 368 7.33 17.73 -14.18
N ALA A 369 6.29 17.05 -13.71
CA ALA A 369 5.45 17.52 -12.61
C ALA A 369 6.05 17.07 -11.26
N ASN A 370 5.49 17.56 -10.14
CA ASN A 370 5.92 17.18 -8.79
C ASN A 370 7.42 17.42 -8.50
N VAL A 371 7.98 18.49 -9.07
CA VAL A 371 9.40 18.86 -8.90
C VAL A 371 9.73 19.46 -7.53
N GLY A 372 8.74 19.57 -6.64
CA GLY A 372 8.91 20.19 -5.32
C GLY A 372 9.49 21.59 -5.43
N SER A 373 10.50 21.91 -4.61
CA SER A 373 11.25 23.16 -4.71
C SER A 373 12.37 23.14 -5.77
N GLY A 374 12.51 22.08 -6.56
CA GLY A 374 13.41 21.99 -7.71
C GLY A 374 14.00 20.59 -7.91
N LEU A 375 14.50 20.35 -9.12
CA LEU A 375 15.21 19.11 -9.45
C LEU A 375 16.65 19.13 -8.94
N VAL A 376 17.09 17.99 -8.42
CA VAL A 376 18.47 17.73 -7.99
C VAL A 376 18.87 16.31 -8.33
N LEU A 377 20.17 16.04 -8.25
CA LEU A 377 20.68 14.67 -8.26
C LEU A 377 20.67 14.12 -6.83
N LYS A 378 20.56 12.80 -6.69
CA LYS A 378 20.80 12.11 -5.42
C LYS A 378 22.14 12.56 -4.84
N THR A 379 22.15 12.90 -3.55
CA THR A 379 23.34 13.37 -2.83
C THR A 379 24.57 12.49 -3.14
N GLY A 380 25.68 13.14 -3.47
CA GLY A 380 26.94 12.48 -3.84
C GLY A 380 27.14 12.21 -5.34
N ASN A 381 26.13 12.45 -6.18
CA ASN A 381 26.24 12.30 -7.63
C ASN A 381 26.55 13.64 -8.32
N THR A 382 27.39 13.60 -9.35
CA THR A 382 27.74 14.76 -10.19
C THR A 382 27.19 14.66 -11.62
N THR A 383 26.78 13.46 -12.04
CA THR A 383 26.24 13.18 -13.38
C THR A 383 24.86 12.54 -13.25
N LEU A 384 23.90 12.99 -14.06
CA LEU A 384 22.54 12.46 -14.08
C LEU A 384 22.52 11.14 -14.86
N SER A 385 21.94 10.09 -14.26
CA SER A 385 21.86 8.73 -14.81
C SER A 385 20.41 8.25 -14.89
N GLY A 386 20.19 7.08 -15.52
CA GLY A 386 18.90 6.39 -15.56
C GLY A 386 18.05 6.64 -16.81
N PHE A 387 18.49 7.52 -17.71
CA PHE A 387 17.77 7.83 -18.96
C PHE A 387 18.27 7.01 -20.15
N ALA A 388 17.36 6.34 -20.84
CA ALA A 388 17.60 5.72 -22.13
C ALA A 388 16.70 6.35 -23.21
N VAL A 389 17.21 6.42 -24.44
CA VAL A 389 16.48 6.91 -25.62
C VAL A 389 16.52 5.88 -26.74
N ALA A 390 15.47 5.84 -27.55
CA ALA A 390 15.40 4.99 -28.74
C ALA A 390 14.97 5.78 -29.98
N GLY A 391 15.45 5.34 -31.14
CA GLY A 391 14.99 5.82 -32.44
C GLY A 391 13.84 4.98 -32.97
N ALA A 392 13.50 5.15 -34.25
CA ALA A 392 12.44 4.39 -34.92
C ALA A 392 12.75 2.88 -35.04
N ASP A 393 13.99 2.46 -34.74
CA ASP A 393 14.40 1.05 -34.68
C ASP A 393 14.07 0.37 -33.34
N HIS A 394 13.50 1.13 -32.39
CA HIS A 394 13.09 0.70 -31.05
C HIS A 394 14.25 0.19 -30.16
N LYS A 395 15.49 0.48 -30.52
CA LYS A 395 16.67 0.09 -29.73
C LYS A 395 17.02 1.19 -28.74
N PHE A 396 16.96 0.84 -27.44
CA PHE A 396 17.29 1.78 -26.38
C PHE A 396 18.79 1.85 -26.13
N HIS A 397 19.30 3.08 -26.05
CA HIS A 397 20.67 3.42 -25.70
C HIS A 397 20.68 4.37 -24.51
N TRP A 398 21.64 4.24 -23.61
CA TRP A 398 21.83 5.21 -22.54
C TRP A 398 22.07 6.62 -23.12
N ALA A 399 21.44 7.62 -22.51
CA ALA A 399 21.53 9.01 -22.92
C ALA A 399 22.34 9.81 -21.90
N ALA A 400 23.17 10.73 -22.40
CA ALA A 400 23.72 11.78 -21.56
C ALA A 400 22.58 12.73 -21.16
N ALA A 401 22.46 13.01 -19.87
CA ALA A 401 21.36 13.76 -19.30
C ALA A 401 21.88 14.96 -18.48
N THR A 402 21.23 16.11 -18.61
CA THR A 402 21.59 17.34 -17.87
C THR A 402 20.34 18.04 -17.34
N LEU A 403 20.44 18.61 -16.14
CA LEU A 403 19.38 19.46 -15.60
C LEU A 403 19.37 20.81 -16.32
N ALA A 404 18.19 21.25 -16.74
CA ALA A 404 17.94 22.55 -17.32
C ALA A 404 16.75 23.21 -16.61
N GLY A 405 16.99 23.74 -15.40
CA GLY A 405 15.94 24.27 -14.54
C GLY A 405 15.07 23.15 -13.96
N SER A 406 13.78 23.12 -14.33
CA SER A 406 12.81 22.07 -13.97
C SER A 406 12.71 20.94 -14.99
N ASP A 407 13.56 20.96 -16.02
CA ASP A 407 13.54 20.00 -17.12
C ASP A 407 14.84 19.19 -17.14
N VAL A 408 14.82 18.08 -17.86
CA VAL A 408 16.02 17.30 -18.21
C VAL A 408 16.22 17.37 -19.72
N VAL A 409 17.45 17.66 -20.17
CA VAL A 409 17.84 17.59 -21.57
C VAL A 409 18.70 16.35 -21.80
N LEU A 410 18.32 15.56 -22.80
CA LEU A 410 18.93 14.30 -23.18
C LEU A 410 19.58 14.40 -24.57
N THR A 411 20.73 13.76 -24.70
CA THR A 411 21.42 13.54 -25.99
C THR A 411 21.99 12.14 -26.05
N CYS A 412 21.96 11.50 -27.22
CA CYS A 412 22.61 10.21 -27.45
C CYS A 412 23.19 10.17 -28.87
N ALA A 413 24.51 10.01 -29.00
CA ALA A 413 25.17 9.98 -30.30
C ALA A 413 24.72 8.79 -31.17
N ALA A 414 24.36 7.67 -30.55
CA ALA A 414 23.84 6.49 -31.24
C ALA A 414 22.40 6.68 -31.76
N VAL A 415 21.67 7.69 -31.27
CA VAL A 415 20.26 7.93 -31.61
C VAL A 415 20.09 9.37 -32.10
N PRO A 416 20.42 9.66 -33.37
CA PRO A 416 20.36 11.03 -33.92
C PRO A 416 18.93 11.56 -34.10
N ALA A 417 17.92 10.68 -34.15
CA ALA A 417 16.51 11.00 -34.27
C ALA A 417 15.68 10.26 -33.21
N PRO A 418 15.70 10.72 -31.94
CA PRO A 418 15.02 10.04 -30.84
C PRO A 418 13.50 10.16 -30.95
N VAL A 419 12.79 9.06 -30.70
CA VAL A 419 11.33 8.98 -30.71
C VAL A 419 10.75 8.50 -29.38
N ALA A 420 11.57 7.90 -28.51
CA ALA A 420 11.15 7.41 -27.19
C ALA A 420 12.21 7.67 -26.12
N VAL A 421 11.74 7.80 -24.87
CA VAL A 421 12.54 7.97 -23.66
C VAL A 421 12.04 7.00 -22.60
N ARG A 422 12.96 6.40 -21.86
CA ARG A 422 12.69 5.63 -20.64
C ARG A 422 13.56 6.18 -19.51
N TYR A 423 13.00 6.24 -18.30
CA TYR A 423 13.74 6.56 -17.07
C TYR A 423 13.52 5.44 -16.06
N ASP A 424 14.62 4.91 -15.51
CA ASP A 424 14.61 3.84 -14.50
C ASP A 424 13.75 2.62 -14.91
N TRP A 425 13.75 2.30 -16.21
CA TRP A 425 13.06 1.15 -16.78
C TRP A 425 13.89 -0.13 -16.67
N ALA A 426 14.02 -0.65 -15.45
CA ALA A 426 14.70 -1.92 -15.16
C ALA A 426 14.19 -2.53 -13.84
N ASP A 427 14.61 -3.76 -13.55
CA ASP A 427 14.30 -4.42 -12.27
C ASP A 427 14.99 -3.70 -11.10
N ASN A 428 16.27 -3.34 -11.28
CA ASN A 428 17.11 -2.60 -10.32
C ASN A 428 17.93 -1.49 -11.04
N PRO A 429 17.29 -0.38 -11.44
CA PRO A 429 17.96 0.78 -12.03
C PRO A 429 18.74 1.60 -11.00
N ASN A 430 19.68 2.41 -11.49
CA ASN A 430 20.53 3.30 -10.69
C ASN A 430 20.35 4.79 -11.06
N GLY A 431 19.16 5.18 -11.51
CA GLY A 431 18.82 6.58 -11.70
C GLY A 431 18.93 7.37 -10.41
N ASN A 432 19.20 8.66 -10.59
CA ASN A 432 19.52 9.55 -9.49
C ASN A 432 18.83 10.91 -9.60
N LEU A 433 17.68 10.99 -10.30
CA LEU A 433 16.86 12.20 -10.35
C LEU A 433 15.95 12.29 -9.11
N TYR A 434 16.05 13.40 -8.39
CA TYR A 434 15.27 13.67 -7.17
C TYR A 434 14.69 15.09 -7.21
N ASN A 435 13.73 15.37 -6.35
CA ASN A 435 13.45 16.74 -5.94
C ASN A 435 14.28 17.14 -4.72
N ARG A 436 14.29 18.44 -4.38
CA ARG A 436 15.02 18.99 -3.22
C ARG A 436 14.49 18.51 -1.86
N GLU A 437 13.29 17.95 -1.83
CA GLU A 437 12.69 17.29 -0.67
C GLU A 437 13.12 15.82 -0.54
N SER A 438 14.12 15.40 -1.32
CA SER A 438 14.73 14.07 -1.29
C SER A 438 13.78 12.94 -1.69
N LEU A 439 12.79 13.22 -2.54
CA LEU A 439 11.92 12.20 -3.13
C LEU A 439 12.39 11.83 -4.55
N PRO A 440 12.57 10.53 -4.86
CA PRO A 440 13.07 10.09 -6.15
C PRO A 440 12.02 10.32 -7.26
N ALA A 441 12.51 10.51 -8.48
CA ALA A 441 11.66 10.53 -9.65
C ALA A 441 11.00 9.16 -9.86
N ALA A 442 9.74 9.16 -10.26
CA ALA A 442 9.04 7.93 -10.62
C ALA A 442 9.56 7.40 -11.97
N PRO A 443 9.79 6.07 -12.11
CA PRO A 443 10.15 5.47 -13.39
C PRO A 443 9.04 5.68 -14.42
N PHE A 444 9.42 5.85 -15.69
CA PHE A 444 8.47 6.04 -16.78
C PHE A 444 9.02 5.59 -18.12
N ARG A 445 8.12 5.46 -19.09
CA ARG A 445 8.42 5.38 -20.51
C ARG A 445 7.51 6.30 -21.33
N THR A 446 7.94 6.67 -22.54
CA THR A 446 7.12 7.46 -23.47
C THR A 446 6.63 6.66 -24.67
N ASP A 447 7.17 5.46 -24.89
CA ASP A 447 6.67 4.52 -25.89
C ASP A 447 5.41 3.78 -25.40
N GLN A 448 4.67 3.25 -26.37
CA GLN A 448 3.56 2.29 -26.13
C GLN A 448 3.89 0.93 -26.72
N TRP A 449 5.18 0.65 -26.93
CA TRP A 449 5.61 -0.58 -27.58
C TRP A 449 5.36 -1.76 -26.66
N VAL A 450 4.84 -2.85 -27.24
CA VAL A 450 4.72 -4.12 -26.53
C VAL A 450 6.12 -4.72 -26.52
N ALA A 451 6.60 -5.12 -25.34
CA ALA A 451 7.83 -5.90 -25.28
C ALA A 451 7.65 -7.14 -26.16
N ASP A 452 8.57 -7.38 -27.10
CA ASP A 452 8.62 -8.66 -27.79
C ASP A 452 8.63 -9.75 -26.72
N ALA A 453 7.71 -10.70 -26.80
CA ALA A 453 7.49 -11.69 -25.76
C ALA A 453 8.82 -12.37 -25.39
N VAL A 454 9.45 -11.90 -24.32
CA VAL A 454 10.64 -12.54 -23.77
C VAL A 454 10.17 -13.91 -23.33
N GLY A 455 10.75 -14.94 -23.95
CA GLY A 455 10.30 -16.32 -23.90
C GLY A 455 9.72 -16.69 -22.54
N LYS A 456 8.47 -17.16 -22.56
CA LYS A 456 7.91 -17.92 -21.44
C LYS A 456 8.92 -19.03 -21.08
N PRO A 457 9.26 -19.24 -19.79
CA PRO A 457 9.86 -20.51 -19.40
C PRO A 457 8.94 -21.67 -19.78
#